data_AF-A0A0C9V518-F1
#
_entry.id   AF-A0A0C9V518-F1
#
_cell.length_a   1.000
_cell.length_b   1.000
_cell.length_c   1.000
_cell.angle_alpha   90.00
_cell.angle_beta   90.00
_cell.angle_gamma   90.00
#
_symmetry.space_group_name_H-M   'P 1'
#
loop_
_entity.id
_entity.type
_entity.pdbx_description
1 polymer ?
#
loop_
_entity_poly.entity_id
_entity_poly.type
_entity_poly.pdbx_seq_one_letter_code
_entity_poly.pdbx_strand_id
1 'polypeptide(L)'
;LIIIVISYDVTSKYNINFECRIAHRDWPLVTQRELRDLKSIKITWLVPKFHLAAHIEGCTDKFSFNWTKDVGRTWGENVESNWSSLNGLATSVQEMGFGNQRGAITDAMFHHNWWKNTGESECCVEEGRNIDIVLLKVGGS
;
A
#
# COMPACT_ATOMS: atom_id res chain seq x y z
N LEU A 1 11.28 -13.83 14.44
CA LEU A 1 9.91 -13.29 14.50
C LEU A 1 9.67 -12.61 13.16
N ILE A 2 8.72 -13.08 12.36
CA ILE A 2 8.39 -12.45 11.08
C ILE A 2 7.30 -11.42 11.35
N ILE A 3 7.53 -10.19 10.89
CA ILE A 3 6.57 -9.09 10.99
C ILE A 3 6.14 -8.76 9.57
N ILE A 4 4.83 -8.83 9.32
CA ILE A 4 4.25 -8.42 8.05
C ILE A 4 3.53 -7.10 8.27
N VAL A 5 3.86 -6.12 7.44
CA VAL A 5 3.24 -4.80 7.49
C VAL A 5 2.39 -4.63 6.25
N ILE A 6 1.09 -4.44 6.46
CA ILE A 6 0.11 -4.24 5.39
C ILE A 6 -0.36 -2.80 5.45
N SER A 7 -0.16 -2.07 4.35
CA SER A 7 -0.75 -0.74 4.19
C SER A 7 -1.63 -0.65 2.97
N TYR A 8 -2.80 -0.05 3.16
CA TYR A 8 -3.87 0.14 2.19
C TYR A 8 -4.76 1.30 2.66
N ASP A 9 -5.41 1.99 1.72
CA ASP A 9 -6.26 3.16 1.96
C ASP A 9 -7.43 2.86 2.92
N VAL A 10 -7.97 1.64 2.88
CA VAL A 10 -9.12 1.20 3.70
C VAL A 10 -8.72 0.13 4.75
N THR A 11 -7.44 0.02 5.13
CA THR A 11 -7.00 -0.97 6.14
C THR A 11 -7.72 -0.83 7.48
N SER A 12 -8.09 0.39 7.87
CA SER A 12 -8.80 0.69 9.11
C SER A 12 -10.13 -0.07 9.24
N LYS A 13 -10.89 -0.20 8.15
CA LYS A 13 -12.14 -0.97 8.09
C LYS A 13 -11.87 -2.44 7.79
N TYR A 14 -10.85 -2.72 6.99
CA TYR A 14 -10.54 -4.09 6.57
C TYR A 14 -10.02 -4.94 7.73
N ASN A 15 -9.17 -4.39 8.61
CA ASN A 15 -8.60 -5.12 9.74
C ASN A 15 -9.66 -5.69 10.68
N ILE A 16 -10.78 -4.98 10.86
CA ILE A 16 -11.83 -5.33 11.83
C ILE A 16 -12.44 -6.68 11.46
N ASN A 17 -12.62 -6.91 10.16
CA ASN A 17 -13.28 -8.10 9.63
C ASN A 17 -12.30 -9.05 8.92
N PHE A 18 -10.98 -8.84 9.06
CA PHE A 18 -9.99 -9.61 8.30
C PHE A 18 -10.09 -11.10 8.59
N GLU A 19 -10.09 -11.49 9.87
CA GLU A 19 -10.19 -12.90 10.28
C GLU A 19 -11.50 -13.54 9.76
N CYS A 20 -12.63 -12.84 9.88
CA CYS A 20 -13.92 -13.33 9.40
C CYS A 20 -13.95 -13.52 7.87
N ARG A 21 -13.25 -12.65 7.12
CA ARG A 21 -13.19 -12.72 5.66
C ARG A 21 -12.33 -13.88 5.17
N ILE A 22 -11.15 -14.09 5.77
CA ILE A 22 -10.24 -15.15 5.34
C ILE A 22 -10.76 -16.55 5.74
N ALA A 23 -11.47 -16.64 6.86
CA ALA A 23 -12.04 -17.89 7.38
C ALA A 23 -13.52 -18.09 7.01
N HIS A 24 -14.01 -17.39 5.98
CA HIS A 24 -15.41 -17.49 5.57
C HIS A 24 -15.78 -18.93 5.19
N ARG A 25 -16.95 -19.41 5.66
CA ARG A 25 -17.36 -20.82 5.45
C ARG A 25 -17.62 -21.17 3.99
N ASP A 26 -18.19 -20.24 3.24
CA ASP A 26 -18.60 -20.47 1.84
C ASP A 26 -17.46 -20.24 0.84
N TRP A 27 -16.43 -19.47 1.22
CA TRP A 27 -15.25 -19.17 0.39
C TRP A 27 -13.99 -19.06 1.26
N PRO A 28 -13.51 -20.16 1.84
CA PRO A 28 -12.30 -20.12 2.65
C PRO A 28 -11.09 -19.75 1.77
N LEU A 29 -10.48 -18.60 2.05
CA LEU A 29 -9.25 -18.16 1.37
C LEU A 29 -8.02 -18.85 1.94
N VAL A 30 -8.14 -19.42 3.15
CA VAL A 30 -7.07 -20.13 3.84
C VAL A 30 -7.63 -21.40 4.49
N THR A 31 -6.79 -22.43 4.56
CA THR A 31 -7.08 -23.64 5.33
C THR A 31 -6.95 -23.39 6.83
N GLN A 32 -7.50 -24.28 7.65
CA GLN A 32 -7.36 -24.16 9.11
C GLN A 32 -5.94 -24.33 9.62
N ARG A 33 -5.05 -24.94 8.82
CA ARG A 33 -3.63 -25.01 9.14
C ARG A 33 -2.96 -23.66 8.91
N GLU A 34 -3.16 -23.07 7.74
CA GLU A 34 -2.63 -21.76 7.37
C GLU A 34 -3.17 -20.65 8.28
N LEU A 35 -4.43 -20.74 8.73
CA LEU A 35 -4.99 -19.79 9.70
C LEU A 35 -4.23 -19.83 11.05
N ARG A 36 -3.81 -21.01 11.51
CA ARG A 36 -3.00 -21.13 12.73
C ARG A 36 -1.60 -20.56 12.52
N ASP A 37 -1.01 -20.82 11.36
CA ASP A 37 0.30 -20.29 11.01
C ASP A 37 0.24 -18.75 10.91
N LEU A 38 -0.80 -18.18 10.30
CA LEU A 38 -1.06 -16.73 10.25
C LEU A 38 -1.18 -16.11 11.65
N LYS A 39 -1.81 -16.80 12.61
CA LYS A 39 -1.89 -16.33 14.01
C LYS A 39 -0.55 -16.32 14.73
N SER A 40 0.44 -17.06 14.24
CA SER A 40 1.81 -17.02 14.77
C SER A 40 2.64 -15.86 14.22
N ILE A 41 2.16 -15.21 13.15
CA ILE A 41 2.81 -14.07 12.49
C ILE A 41 2.26 -12.76 13.07
N LYS A 42 3.13 -11.77 13.30
CA LYS A 42 2.69 -10.44 13.72
C LYS A 42 2.32 -9.62 12.49
N ILE A 43 1.01 -9.43 12.26
CA ILE A 43 0.49 -8.58 11.19
C ILE A 43 0.22 -7.18 11.75
N THR A 44 0.80 -6.16 11.14
CA THR A 44 0.57 -4.75 11.48
C THR A 44 -0.15 -4.06 10.34
N TRP A 45 -1.23 -3.35 10.65
CA TRP A 45 -2.05 -2.63 9.67
C TRP A 45 -1.70 -1.15 9.73
N LEU A 46 -1.46 -0.53 8.58
CA LEU A 46 -1.16 0.89 8.46
C LEU A 46 -2.01 1.54 7.37
N VAL A 47 -2.19 2.86 7.47
CA VAL A 47 -2.87 3.68 6.47
C VAL A 47 -1.85 4.66 5.89
N PRO A 48 -1.77 4.79 4.55
CA PRO A 48 -0.91 5.79 3.90
C PRO A 48 -1.17 7.21 4.43
N LYS A 49 -0.13 8.04 4.48
CA LYS A 49 -0.17 9.32 5.18
C LYS A 49 -1.21 10.32 4.62
N PHE A 50 -1.52 10.34 3.32
CA PHE A 50 -2.66 11.11 2.78
C PHE A 50 -3.96 10.75 3.50
N HIS A 51 -4.25 9.45 3.48
CA HIS A 51 -5.58 8.94 3.81
C HIS A 51 -5.78 8.98 5.31
N LEU A 52 -4.68 8.94 6.06
CA LEU A 52 -4.66 9.15 7.49
C LEU A 52 -5.18 10.55 7.89
N ALA A 53 -5.00 11.59 7.06
CA ALA A 53 -5.52 12.93 7.33
C ALA A 53 -7.05 13.01 7.24
N ALA A 54 -7.68 12.13 6.46
CA ALA A 54 -9.13 12.05 6.31
C ALA A 54 -9.81 11.13 7.35
N HIS A 55 -9.03 10.57 8.29
CA HIS A 55 -9.51 9.62 9.29
C HIS A 55 -10.05 10.33 10.55
N ILE A 56 -11.03 9.72 11.23
CA ILE A 56 -11.51 10.16 12.54
C ILE A 56 -10.39 10.17 13.59
N GLU A 57 -10.43 11.17 14.48
CA GLU A 57 -9.51 11.31 15.61
C GLU A 57 -9.53 10.01 16.46
N GLY A 58 -8.39 9.34 16.55
CA GLY A 58 -8.22 8.05 17.22
C GLY A 58 -7.87 6.86 16.30
N CYS A 59 -8.10 6.97 14.99
CA CYS A 59 -7.51 6.07 14.00
C CYS A 59 -6.10 6.52 13.59
N THR A 60 -5.88 7.83 13.57
CA THR A 60 -4.63 8.47 13.15
C THR A 60 -3.41 7.87 13.83
N ASP A 61 -3.42 7.76 15.16
CA ASP A 61 -2.25 7.28 15.90
C ASP A 61 -2.05 5.77 15.75
N LYS A 62 -3.14 5.00 15.64
CA LYS A 62 -3.10 3.53 15.58
C LYS A 62 -2.58 2.99 14.24
N PHE A 63 -2.85 3.70 13.15
CA PHE A 63 -2.49 3.28 11.79
C PHE A 63 -1.34 4.11 11.20
N SER A 64 -0.69 4.95 12.01
CA SER A 64 0.39 5.81 11.54
C SER A 64 1.71 5.05 11.37
N PHE A 65 2.34 5.24 10.21
CA PHE A 65 3.72 4.84 9.97
C PHE A 65 4.71 5.51 10.94
N ASN A 66 4.45 6.75 11.38
CA ASN A 66 5.38 7.48 12.24
C ASN A 66 5.46 6.90 13.66
N TRP A 67 4.41 6.22 14.10
CA TRP A 67 4.28 5.65 15.45
C TRP A 67 4.52 4.14 15.46
N THR A 68 4.80 3.56 14.30
CA THR A 68 5.04 2.13 14.14
C THR A 68 6.53 1.86 14.09
N LYS A 69 7.00 0.94 14.92
CA LYS A 69 8.42 0.56 14.94
C LYS A 69 8.74 -0.31 13.72
N ASP A 70 9.98 -0.16 13.26
CA ASP A 70 10.59 -1.02 12.24
C ASP A 70 9.96 -0.95 10.83
N VAL A 71 9.24 0.13 10.48
CA VAL A 71 8.67 0.34 9.12
C VAL A 71 9.43 1.37 8.27
N GLY A 72 10.57 1.86 8.80
CA GLY A 72 11.31 2.97 8.23
C GLY A 72 10.49 4.27 8.18
N ARG A 73 11.09 5.36 7.69
CA ARG A 73 10.37 6.62 7.47
C ARG A 73 9.62 6.58 6.14
N THR A 74 8.64 5.67 6.07
CA THR A 74 7.88 5.40 4.85
C THR A 74 6.60 6.25 4.79
N TRP A 75 6.18 6.62 3.59
CA TRP A 75 4.97 7.42 3.36
C TRP A 75 3.74 6.56 3.00
N GLY A 76 3.97 5.40 2.39
CA GLY A 76 2.95 4.40 2.05
C GLY A 76 2.08 4.75 0.84
N GLU A 77 2.31 5.93 0.23
CA GLU A 77 1.41 6.54 -0.77
C GLU A 77 2.08 6.79 -2.12
N ASN A 78 3.40 6.59 -2.25
CA ASN A 78 4.14 6.92 -3.47
C ASN A 78 3.56 6.25 -4.74
N VAL A 79 2.89 5.11 -4.60
CA VAL A 79 2.18 4.42 -5.69
C VAL A 79 0.94 5.18 -6.20
N GLU A 80 0.26 5.96 -5.35
CA GLU A 80 -0.99 6.68 -5.69
C GLU A 80 -0.75 8.16 -6.02
N SER A 81 0.39 8.72 -5.62
CA SER A 81 0.70 10.13 -5.88
C SER A 81 0.94 10.48 -7.36
N ASN A 82 1.00 9.49 -8.26
CA ASN A 82 1.11 9.72 -9.71
C ASN A 82 -0.27 9.82 -10.40
N TRP A 83 -1.37 9.51 -9.70
CA TRP A 83 -2.68 9.48 -10.34
C TRP A 83 -3.14 10.85 -10.82
N SER A 84 -2.85 11.90 -10.06
CA SER A 84 -3.18 13.27 -10.47
C SER A 84 -2.42 13.69 -11.74
N SER A 85 -1.16 13.24 -11.91
CA SER A 85 -0.38 13.54 -13.12
C SER A 85 -0.83 12.70 -14.32
N LEU A 86 -1.29 11.46 -14.10
CA LEU A 86 -1.83 10.60 -15.16
C LEU A 86 -3.15 11.12 -15.76
N ASN A 87 -3.93 11.92 -15.03
CA ASN A 87 -5.13 12.55 -15.58
C ASN A 87 -4.81 13.47 -16.78
N GLY A 88 -3.66 14.13 -16.79
CA GLY A 88 -3.21 14.93 -17.93
C GLY A 88 -2.82 14.08 -19.15
N LEU A 89 -2.42 12.83 -18.92
CA LEU A 89 -2.06 11.88 -19.97
C LEU A 89 -3.30 11.19 -20.57
N ALA A 90 -4.42 11.13 -19.83
CA ALA A 90 -5.62 10.39 -20.18
C ALA A 90 -6.14 10.67 -21.61
N THR A 91 -6.17 11.95 -22.01
CA THR A 91 -6.62 12.36 -23.35
C THR A 91 -5.65 11.93 -24.45
N SER A 92 -4.34 11.97 -24.19
CA SER A 92 -3.32 11.58 -25.16
C SER A 92 -3.24 10.07 -25.38
N VAL A 93 -3.58 9.27 -24.36
CA VAL A 93 -3.56 7.80 -24.42
C VAL A 93 -4.84 7.18 -24.96
N GLN A 94 -5.90 7.98 -25.14
CA GLN A 94 -7.20 7.50 -25.61
C GLN A 94 -7.16 7.04 -27.06
N GLU A 95 -6.43 7.74 -27.92
CA GLU A 95 -6.32 7.43 -29.36
C GLU A 95 -5.21 6.40 -29.67
N MET A 96 -4.47 5.95 -28.65
CA MET A 96 -3.37 5.00 -28.83
C MET A 96 -3.87 3.55 -28.87
N GLY A 97 -3.28 2.74 -29.75
CA GLY A 97 -3.50 1.29 -29.74
C GLY A 97 -3.04 0.66 -28.41
N PHE A 98 -3.66 -0.44 -28.00
CA PHE A 98 -3.50 -1.08 -26.67
C PHE A 98 -2.04 -1.23 -26.19
N GLY A 99 -1.14 -1.68 -27.07
CA GLY A 99 0.28 -1.81 -26.73
C GLY A 99 0.97 -0.47 -26.47
N ASN A 100 0.71 0.52 -27.31
CA ASN A 100 1.27 1.86 -27.19
C ASN A 100 0.68 2.61 -25.99
N GLN A 101 -0.62 2.44 -25.74
CA GLN A 101 -1.31 2.96 -24.57
C GLN A 101 -0.64 2.50 -23.27
N ARG A 102 -0.43 1.18 -23.15
CA ARG A 102 0.20 0.60 -21.96
C ARG A 102 1.65 1.05 -21.80
N GLY A 103 2.39 1.12 -22.90
CA GLY A 103 3.77 1.62 -22.92
C GLY A 103 3.86 3.06 -22.42
N ALA A 104 3.02 3.95 -22.95
CA ALA A 104 3.01 5.37 -22.59
C ALA A 104 2.61 5.60 -21.12
N ILE A 105 1.60 4.89 -20.61
CA ILE A 105 1.21 4.97 -19.20
C ILE A 105 2.37 4.50 -18.31
N THR A 106 3.01 3.39 -18.68
CA THR A 106 4.12 2.80 -17.92
C THR A 106 5.34 3.74 -17.88
N ASP A 107 5.70 4.33 -19.02
CA ASP A 107 6.80 5.30 -19.13
C ASP A 107 6.55 6.55 -18.28
N ALA A 108 5.34 7.11 -18.34
CA ALA A 108 4.94 8.24 -17.51
C ALA A 108 5.01 7.92 -16.01
N MET A 109 4.56 6.73 -15.60
CA MET A 109 4.68 6.27 -14.21
C MET A 109 6.15 6.16 -13.77
N PHE A 110 7.03 5.61 -14.63
CA PHE A 110 8.46 5.53 -14.32
C PHE A 110 9.13 6.89 -14.26
N HIS A 111 8.81 7.81 -15.16
CA HIS A 111 9.31 9.18 -15.14
C HIS A 111 8.92 9.90 -13.83
N HIS A 112 7.65 9.76 -13.41
CA HIS A 112 7.18 10.34 -12.14
C HIS A 112 7.90 9.74 -10.94
N ASN A 113 8.13 8.43 -10.93
CA ASN A 113 8.88 7.75 -9.88
C ASN A 113 10.35 8.22 -9.83
N TRP A 114 11.00 8.37 -10.99
CA TRP A 114 12.35 8.90 -11.08
C TRP A 114 12.45 10.32 -10.51
N TRP A 115 11.54 11.21 -10.93
CA TRP A 115 11.54 12.60 -10.47
C TRP A 115 11.33 12.69 -8.96
N LYS A 116 10.45 11.87 -8.39
CA LYS A 116 10.25 11.81 -6.94
C LYS A 116 11.44 11.23 -6.20
N ASN A 117 11.98 10.10 -6.66
CA ASN A 117 13.10 9.44 -5.98
C ASN A 117 14.36 10.31 -5.97
N THR A 118 14.62 11.05 -7.06
CA THR A 118 15.75 12.00 -7.11
C THR A 118 15.52 13.24 -6.24
N GLY A 119 14.26 13.61 -5.96
CA GLY A 119 13.92 14.67 -5.01
C GLY A 119 13.87 14.21 -3.53
N GLU A 120 13.59 12.93 -3.27
CA GLU A 120 13.44 12.35 -1.92
C GLU A 120 14.73 11.72 -1.37
N SER A 121 15.73 11.46 -2.22
CA SER A 121 16.97 10.73 -1.86
C SER A 121 17.89 11.44 -0.85
N GLU A 122 17.62 12.68 -0.46
CA GLU A 122 18.45 13.42 0.50
C GLU A 122 18.15 13.11 1.98
N CYS A 123 17.03 12.43 2.32
CA CYS A 123 16.53 12.42 3.71
C CYS A 123 16.45 11.06 4.44
N CYS A 124 16.58 9.91 3.76
CA CYS A 124 16.20 8.63 4.37
C CYS A 124 17.21 7.50 4.10
N VAL A 125 18.15 7.28 5.03
CA VAL A 125 18.88 6.01 5.16
C VAL A 125 18.81 5.60 6.63
N GLU A 126 18.00 4.59 6.95
CA GLU A 126 18.16 3.84 8.20
C GLU A 126 17.93 2.35 8.00
N GLU A 127 18.67 1.60 8.82
CA GLU A 127 19.02 0.19 8.76
C GLU A 127 17.80 -0.73 8.94
N GLY A 128 17.53 -1.58 7.94
CA GLY A 128 16.37 -2.47 7.92
C GLY A 128 16.65 -3.81 8.59
N ARG A 129 15.86 -4.16 9.63
CA ARG A 129 15.66 -5.56 10.02
C ARG A 129 14.83 -6.27 8.95
N ASN A 130 14.97 -7.60 8.82
CA ASN A 130 14.17 -8.44 7.89
C ASN A 130 12.65 -8.26 8.17
N ILE A 131 12.02 -7.34 7.43
CA ILE A 131 10.61 -7.00 7.53
C ILE A 131 10.07 -6.96 6.11
N ASP A 132 9.12 -7.85 5.85
CA ASP A 132 8.42 -7.88 4.58
C ASP A 132 7.26 -6.86 4.63
N ILE A 133 7.48 -5.71 4.00
CA ILE A 133 6.43 -4.71 3.81
C ILE A 133 5.64 -5.13 2.57
N VAL A 134 4.40 -5.57 2.78
CA VAL A 134 3.49 -5.95 1.69
C VAL A 134 2.52 -4.79 1.46
N LEU A 135 2.81 -3.99 0.44
CA LEU A 135 1.90 -2.95 -0.04
C LEU A 135 0.83 -3.62 -0.92
N LEU A 136 -0.34 -3.91 -0.36
CA LEU A 136 -1.45 -4.51 -1.11
C LEU A 136 -2.29 -3.41 -1.75
N LYS A 137 -2.38 -3.43 -3.09
CA LYS A 137 -3.30 -2.62 -3.88
C LYS A 137 -4.38 -3.53 -4.47
N VAL A 138 -5.62 -3.39 -4.02
CA VAL A 138 -6.77 -3.85 -4.82
C VAL A 138 -7.32 -2.61 -5.51
N GLY A 139 -7.29 -2.59 -6.84
CA GLY A 139 -7.91 -1.52 -7.61
C GLY A 139 -9.42 -1.52 -7.33
N GLY A 140 -9.93 -0.45 -6.74
CA GLY A 140 -11.35 -0.20 -6.70
C GLY A 140 -11.85 -0.06 -8.14
N SER A 141 -12.83 -0.89 -8.49
CA SER A 141 -13.70 -0.74 -9.66
C SER A 141 -14.50 0.55 -9.60
#